data_AF-A0A537YIL2-F1
#
_entry.id   AF-A0A537YIL2-F1
#
_cell.length_a   1.000
_cell.length_b   1.000
_cell.length_c   1.000
_cell.angle_alpha   90.00
_cell.angle_beta   90.00
_cell.angle_gamma   90.00
#
_symmetry.space_group_name_H-M   'P 1'
#
loop_
_entity.id
_entity.type
_entity.pdbx_description
1 polymer ?
#
loop_
_entity_poly.entity_id
_entity_poly.type
_entity_poly.pdbx_seq_one_letter_code
_entity_poly.pdbx_strand_id
1 'polypeptide(L)'
;MHSRNFSDELFAGRPIRGTHIVRDPRDVAVSGYRYHLWTDEEWVHTPYDGFGGRSYQETLRSLPESEGLLLEVGRTCRWTVAEMRAWDYTRSDFLELRYEDLIEDEDSGFERIFRHYGFTDAAVETSVEIARKHSFKAMTGRAIGEEGGNSHLRSGKPGEWRAEFGEEHVELFKRMGNDVLVMLGYEHDDSWTA
;
A
#
# COMPACT_ATOMS: atom_id res chain seq x y z
N MET A 1 4.23 4.95 -5.74
CA MET A 1 5.50 5.35 -5.10
C MET A 1 6.47 4.22 -5.39
N HIS A 2 7.32 4.39 -6.40
CA HIS A 2 8.21 3.31 -6.85
C HIS A 2 9.32 3.10 -5.83
N SER A 3 9.61 1.84 -5.47
CA SER A 3 10.83 1.47 -4.75
C SER A 3 12.04 1.78 -5.65
N ARG A 4 12.41 3.05 -5.74
CA ARG A 4 13.62 3.45 -6.46
C ARG A 4 14.80 2.80 -5.76
N ASN A 5 15.77 2.36 -6.56
CA ASN A 5 17.06 1.93 -6.07
C ASN A 5 17.69 3.13 -5.32
N PHE A 6 17.67 3.12 -3.99
CA PHE A 6 18.36 4.10 -3.12
C PHE A 6 19.86 3.79 -3.15
N SER A 7 20.44 3.77 -4.35
CA SER A 7 21.84 3.48 -4.58
C SER A 7 22.70 4.62 -4.04
N ASP A 8 23.93 4.28 -3.65
CA ASP A 8 24.90 5.25 -3.14
C ASP A 8 25.16 6.40 -4.13
N GLU A 9 24.98 6.16 -5.43
CA GLU A 9 25.10 7.17 -6.49
C GLU A 9 24.07 8.29 -6.35
N LEU A 10 22.81 7.97 -5.99
CA LEU A 10 21.73 8.96 -5.85
C LEU A 10 22.05 9.99 -4.75
N PHE A 11 22.78 9.57 -3.72
CA PHE A 11 23.10 10.39 -2.55
C PHE A 11 24.56 10.80 -2.50
N ALA A 12 25.34 10.56 -3.56
CA ALA A 12 26.76 10.85 -3.63
C ALA A 12 27.55 10.32 -2.40
N GLY A 13 27.20 9.12 -1.95
CA GLY A 13 27.81 8.46 -0.78
C GLY A 13 27.46 9.07 0.58
N ARG A 14 26.48 9.98 0.66
CA ARG A 14 26.00 10.49 1.95
C ARG A 14 25.17 9.42 2.66
N PRO A 15 25.35 9.22 3.98
CA PRO A 15 24.51 8.30 4.73
C PRO A 15 23.06 8.78 4.68
N ILE A 16 22.15 7.86 4.43
CA ILE A 16 20.71 8.10 4.45
C ILE A 16 20.07 7.39 5.64
N ARG A 17 18.91 7.88 6.04
CA ARG A 17 17.98 7.16 6.92
C ARG A 17 16.60 7.27 6.30
N GLY A 18 15.95 6.14 6.09
CA GLY A 18 14.62 6.08 5.51
C GLY A 18 13.66 5.28 6.37
N THR A 19 12.38 5.36 6.03
CA THR A 19 11.36 4.43 6.53
C THR A 19 10.76 3.75 5.31
N HIS A 20 10.57 2.44 5.38
CA HIS A 20 9.88 1.66 4.38
C HIS A 20 8.63 1.08 5.02
N ILE A 21 7.47 1.41 4.44
CA ILE A 21 6.17 1.01 4.96
C ILE A 21 5.52 0.07 3.95
N VAL A 22 5.31 -1.17 4.36
CA VAL A 22 4.65 -2.20 3.56
C VAL A 22 3.21 -2.37 4.04
N ARG A 23 2.29 -2.57 3.10
CA ARG A 23 0.89 -2.91 3.39
C ARG A 23 0.60 -4.27 2.78
N ASP A 24 -0.35 -5.04 3.33
CA ASP A 24 -0.81 -6.30 2.74
C ASP A 24 -1.11 -6.05 1.25
N PRO A 25 -0.36 -6.68 0.33
CA PRO A 25 -0.48 -6.34 -1.08
C PRO A 25 -1.85 -6.74 -1.67
N ARG A 26 -2.62 -7.58 -0.97
CA ARG A 26 -4.01 -7.87 -1.32
C ARG A 26 -4.93 -6.69 -1.00
N ASP A 27 -4.75 -6.05 0.16
CA ASP A 27 -5.47 -4.81 0.49
C ASP A 27 -5.03 -3.65 -0.40
N VAL A 28 -3.77 -3.63 -0.85
CA VAL A 28 -3.30 -2.67 -1.86
C VAL A 28 -4.08 -2.85 -3.16
N ALA A 29 -4.32 -4.08 -3.62
CA ALA A 29 -5.10 -4.33 -4.83
C ALA A 29 -6.56 -3.87 -4.69
N VAL A 30 -7.23 -4.18 -3.57
CA VAL A 30 -8.59 -3.68 -3.29
C VAL A 30 -8.62 -2.16 -3.27
N SER A 31 -7.71 -1.54 -2.52
CA SER A 31 -7.61 -0.09 -2.41
C SER A 31 -7.33 0.56 -3.76
N GLY A 32 -6.45 -0.04 -4.57
CA GLY A 32 -6.12 0.41 -5.93
C GLY A 32 -7.33 0.35 -6.85
N TYR A 33 -8.10 -0.73 -6.81
CA TYR A 33 -9.29 -0.88 -7.65
C TYR A 33 -10.31 0.21 -7.34
N ARG A 34 -10.66 0.37 -6.05
CA ARG A 34 -11.58 1.42 -5.61
C ARG A 34 -11.08 2.82 -5.95
N TYR A 35 -9.78 3.07 -5.88
CA TYR A 35 -9.17 4.36 -6.20
C TYR A 35 -9.20 4.68 -7.71
N HIS A 36 -8.78 3.73 -8.55
CA HIS A 36 -8.70 3.92 -10.00
C HIS A 36 -10.08 4.11 -10.65
N LEU A 37 -11.17 3.74 -9.98
CA LEU A 37 -12.53 4.03 -10.41
C LEU A 37 -12.92 5.51 -10.36
N TRP A 38 -12.17 6.39 -9.69
CA TRP A 38 -12.54 7.82 -9.57
C TRP A 38 -11.38 8.81 -9.63
N THR A 39 -10.13 8.37 -9.52
CA THR A 39 -8.97 9.26 -9.58
C THR A 39 -8.88 10.09 -10.86
N ASP A 40 -8.24 11.26 -10.75
CA ASP A 40 -7.89 12.17 -11.84
C ASP A 40 -6.42 12.04 -12.29
N GLU A 41 -5.69 11.00 -11.83
CA GLU A 41 -4.31 10.75 -12.27
C GLU A 41 -4.23 10.55 -13.80
N GLU A 42 -3.39 11.34 -14.47
CA GLU A 42 -3.31 11.43 -15.94
C GLU A 42 -3.14 10.06 -16.63
N TRP A 43 -2.30 9.18 -16.07
CA TRP A 43 -2.03 7.87 -16.66
C TRP A 43 -3.27 6.95 -16.68
N VAL A 44 -4.20 7.12 -15.72
CA VAL A 44 -5.42 6.31 -15.58
C VAL A 44 -6.41 6.65 -16.69
N HIS A 45 -6.34 7.89 -17.20
CA HIS A 45 -7.16 8.44 -18.28
C HIS A 45 -6.51 8.33 -19.66
N THR A 46 -5.26 7.87 -19.74
CA THR A 46 -4.54 7.75 -21.02
C THR A 46 -5.04 6.51 -21.79
N PRO A 47 -5.55 6.67 -23.03
CA PRO A 47 -5.95 5.55 -23.87
C PRO A 47 -4.82 4.55 -24.12
N TYR A 48 -5.15 3.26 -24.13
CA TYR A 48 -4.21 2.18 -24.41
C TYR A 48 -4.77 1.19 -25.42
N ASP A 49 -4.01 0.88 -26.46
CA ASP A 49 -4.44 -0.06 -27.52
C ASP A 49 -4.77 -1.45 -26.97
N GLY A 50 -4.06 -1.90 -25.92
CA GLY A 50 -4.36 -3.16 -25.24
C GLY A 50 -5.72 -3.20 -24.53
N PHE A 51 -6.38 -2.06 -24.38
CA PHE A 51 -7.76 -1.93 -23.89
C PHE A 51 -8.76 -1.53 -24.99
N GLY A 52 -8.37 -1.70 -26.26
CA GLY A 52 -9.20 -1.32 -27.41
C GLY A 52 -9.36 0.19 -27.56
N GLY A 53 -8.33 0.95 -27.18
CA GLY A 53 -8.34 2.42 -27.24
C GLY A 53 -9.07 3.10 -26.07
N ARG A 54 -9.50 2.33 -25.07
CA ARG A 54 -10.01 2.88 -23.80
C ARG A 54 -8.86 3.17 -22.85
N SER A 55 -9.09 4.10 -21.92
CA SER A 55 -8.21 4.29 -20.77
C SER A 55 -8.36 3.16 -19.75
N TYR A 56 -7.46 3.12 -18.76
CA TYR A 56 -7.55 2.14 -17.68
C TYR A 56 -8.83 2.34 -16.85
N GLN A 57 -9.19 3.59 -16.52
CA GLN A 57 -10.43 3.89 -15.78
C GLN A 57 -11.69 3.49 -16.54
N GLU A 58 -11.77 3.85 -17.82
CA GLU A 58 -12.90 3.49 -18.68
C GLU A 58 -13.05 1.97 -18.78
N THR A 59 -11.92 1.25 -18.84
CA THR A 59 -11.91 -0.21 -18.84
C THR A 59 -12.46 -0.76 -17.53
N LEU A 60 -11.92 -0.33 -16.39
CA LEU A 60 -12.40 -0.78 -15.07
C LEU A 60 -13.89 -0.51 -14.86
N ARG A 61 -14.36 0.70 -15.20
CA ARG A 61 -15.77 1.09 -15.06
C ARG A 61 -16.72 0.33 -16.01
N SER A 62 -16.19 -0.24 -17.09
CA SER A 62 -17.00 -1.00 -18.06
C SER A 62 -17.18 -2.48 -17.73
N LEU A 63 -16.36 -3.00 -16.80
CA LEU A 63 -16.34 -4.41 -16.44
C LEU A 63 -17.21 -4.68 -15.20
N PRO A 64 -17.72 -5.92 -15.05
CA PRO A 64 -18.22 -6.37 -13.76
C PRO A 64 -17.16 -6.20 -12.66
N GLU A 65 -17.59 -5.91 -11.43
CA GLU A 65 -16.66 -5.60 -10.33
C GLU A 65 -15.59 -6.66 -10.12
N SER A 66 -15.96 -7.93 -10.15
CA SER A 66 -15.01 -9.06 -10.05
C SER A 66 -13.97 -9.04 -11.17
N GLU A 67 -14.36 -8.75 -12.41
CA GLU A 67 -13.40 -8.70 -13.53
C GLU A 67 -12.48 -7.49 -13.44
N GLY A 68 -13.01 -6.33 -13.02
CA GLY A 68 -12.22 -5.12 -12.78
C GLY A 68 -11.21 -5.32 -11.64
N LEU A 69 -11.61 -5.95 -10.54
CA LEU A 69 -10.72 -6.28 -9.44
C LEU A 69 -9.65 -7.29 -9.86
N LEU A 70 -9.97 -8.27 -10.71
CA LEU A 70 -8.99 -9.21 -11.27
C LEU A 70 -7.90 -8.49 -12.09
N LEU A 71 -8.27 -7.50 -12.90
CA LEU A 71 -7.29 -6.65 -13.60
C LEU A 71 -6.38 -5.91 -12.62
N GLU A 72 -6.94 -5.36 -11.54
CA GLU A 72 -6.15 -4.63 -10.54
C GLU A 72 -5.23 -5.55 -9.74
N VAL A 73 -5.67 -6.78 -9.41
CA VAL A 73 -4.81 -7.79 -8.78
C VAL A 73 -3.60 -8.08 -9.68
N GLY A 74 -3.82 -8.31 -10.97
CA GLY A 74 -2.75 -8.54 -11.93
C GLY A 74 -1.80 -7.33 -12.04
N ARG A 75 -2.33 -6.11 -12.06
CA ARG A 75 -1.54 -4.86 -12.09
C ARG A 75 -0.72 -4.71 -10.81
N THR A 76 -1.34 -4.89 -9.64
CA THR A 76 -0.69 -4.81 -8.32
C THR A 76 0.43 -5.83 -8.22
N CYS A 77 0.21 -7.06 -8.68
CA CYS A 77 1.24 -8.10 -8.69
C CYS A 77 2.41 -7.76 -9.62
N ARG A 78 2.13 -7.20 -10.81
CA ARG A 78 3.16 -6.85 -11.79
C ARG A 78 4.08 -5.71 -11.32
N TRP A 79 3.53 -4.75 -10.58
CA TRP A 79 4.26 -3.55 -10.19
C TRP A 79 4.58 -3.55 -8.70
N THR A 80 3.57 -3.41 -7.84
CA THR A 80 3.77 -3.24 -6.39
C THR A 80 4.38 -4.48 -5.73
N VAL A 81 3.87 -5.68 -6.02
CA VAL A 81 4.44 -6.91 -5.45
C VAL A 81 5.85 -7.16 -5.99
N ALA A 82 6.13 -6.81 -7.25
CA ALA A 82 7.47 -6.90 -7.80
C ALA A 82 8.45 -5.96 -7.09
N GLU A 83 8.02 -4.75 -6.73
CA GLU A 83 8.79 -3.80 -5.94
C GLU A 83 9.04 -4.30 -4.51
N MET A 84 7.99 -4.80 -3.83
CA MET A 84 8.14 -5.42 -2.51
C MET A 84 9.12 -6.59 -2.55
N ARG A 85 9.05 -7.44 -3.56
CA ARG A 85 9.98 -8.57 -3.76
C ARG A 85 11.43 -8.13 -3.96
N ALA A 86 11.63 -7.00 -4.65
CA ALA A 86 12.96 -6.51 -5.00
C ALA A 86 13.62 -5.69 -3.88
N TRP A 87 12.88 -5.33 -2.84
CA TRP A 87 13.40 -4.54 -1.73
C TRP A 87 14.37 -5.34 -0.86
N ASP A 88 15.47 -4.69 -0.45
CA ASP A 88 16.44 -5.28 0.47
C ASP A 88 16.04 -4.99 1.93
N TYR A 89 15.32 -5.93 2.54
CA TYR A 89 14.87 -5.86 3.93
C TYR A 89 16.00 -6.00 4.97
N THR A 90 17.26 -6.18 4.54
CA THR A 90 18.41 -6.26 5.46
C THR A 90 19.06 -4.91 5.74
N ARG A 91 18.60 -3.85 5.06
CA ARG A 91 19.12 -2.49 5.19
C ARG A 91 18.83 -1.86 6.55
N SER A 92 19.86 -1.72 7.38
CA SER A 92 19.75 -1.09 8.70
C SER A 92 19.51 0.43 8.66
N ASP A 93 19.73 1.08 7.51
CA ASP A 93 19.44 2.50 7.31
C ASP A 93 17.94 2.77 7.10
N PHE A 94 17.14 1.73 6.84
CA PHE A 94 15.69 1.82 6.75
C PHE A 94 15.02 1.23 7.98
N LEU A 95 14.03 1.95 8.52
CA LEU A 95 13.08 1.40 9.48
C LEU A 95 11.95 0.71 8.70
N GLU A 96 11.88 -0.61 8.81
CA GLU A 96 10.80 -1.42 8.22
C GLU A 96 9.56 -1.38 9.12
N LEU A 97 8.42 -1.02 8.53
CA LEU A 97 7.12 -0.95 9.20
C LEU A 97 6.04 -1.61 8.36
N ARG A 98 5.04 -2.18 9.05
CA ARG A 98 3.78 -2.59 8.44
C ARG A 98 2.76 -1.47 8.60
N TYR A 99 2.01 -1.21 7.54
CA TYR A 99 0.94 -0.22 7.55
C TYR A 99 -0.10 -0.56 8.61
N GLU A 100 -0.44 -1.84 8.75
CA GLU A 100 -1.43 -2.32 9.71
C GLU A 100 -1.02 -2.00 11.16
N ASP A 101 0.23 -2.25 11.52
CA ASP A 101 0.77 -1.94 12.84
C ASP A 101 0.83 -0.43 13.09
N LEU A 102 1.20 0.36 12.06
CA LEU A 102 1.29 1.81 12.17
C LEU A 102 -0.07 2.46 12.42
N ILE A 103 -1.15 1.96 11.81
CA ILE A 103 -2.49 2.55 12.02
C ILE A 103 -3.18 2.02 13.28
N GLU A 104 -2.75 0.87 13.81
CA GLU A 104 -3.25 0.33 15.07
C GLU A 104 -2.72 1.14 16.27
N ASP A 105 -1.44 1.54 16.23
CA ASP A 105 -0.81 2.41 17.22
C ASP A 105 0.04 3.49 16.53
N GLU A 106 -0.64 4.54 16.04
CA GLU A 106 0.00 5.66 15.34
C GLU A 106 1.04 6.37 16.21
N ASP A 107 0.77 6.53 17.51
CA ASP A 107 1.68 7.22 18.42
C ASP A 107 3.02 6.49 18.53
N SER A 108 2.97 5.19 18.82
CA SER A 108 4.17 4.35 18.90
C SER A 108 4.89 4.24 17.55
N GLY A 109 4.12 4.10 16.46
CA GLY A 109 4.67 4.02 15.10
C GLY A 109 5.42 5.30 14.70
N PHE A 110 4.82 6.47 14.89
CA PHE A 110 5.46 7.75 14.61
C PHE A 110 6.63 8.04 15.57
N GLU A 111 6.53 7.68 16.85
CA GLU A 111 7.66 7.76 17.77
C GLU A 111 8.88 6.98 17.24
N ARG A 112 8.69 5.73 16.81
CA ARG A 112 9.75 4.90 16.22
C ARG A 112 10.36 5.56 14.99
N ILE A 113 9.55 6.14 14.10
CA ILE A 113 10.00 6.87 12.90
C ILE A 113 10.88 8.07 13.29
N PHE A 114 10.40 8.94 14.19
CA PHE A 114 11.14 10.15 14.57
C PHE A 114 12.44 9.81 15.31
N ARG A 115 12.43 8.78 16.17
CA ARG A 115 13.65 8.28 16.82
C ARG A 115 14.64 7.70 15.82
N HIS A 116 14.18 6.94 14.82
CA HIS A 116 15.02 6.43 13.74
C HIS A 116 15.71 7.58 12.99
N TYR A 117 14.98 8.67 12.73
CA TYR A 117 15.53 9.88 12.12
C TYR A 117 16.46 10.70 13.04
N GLY A 118 16.62 10.30 14.31
CA GLY A 118 17.56 10.90 15.25
C GLY A 118 17.03 12.16 15.92
N PHE A 119 15.71 12.29 16.04
CA PHE A 119 15.10 13.42 16.74
C PHE A 119 15.40 13.33 18.24
N THR A 120 15.53 14.49 18.89
CA THR A 120 15.66 14.57 20.36
C THR A 120 14.33 14.20 21.02
N ASP A 121 14.34 13.81 22.30
CA ASP A 121 13.11 13.43 23.02
C ASP A 121 12.02 14.53 22.95
N ALA A 122 12.41 15.79 23.14
CA ALA A 122 11.48 16.92 23.03
C ALA A 122 10.92 17.11 21.61
N ALA A 123 11.74 16.86 20.57
CA ALA A 123 11.29 16.92 19.18
C ALA A 123 10.39 15.74 18.83
N VAL A 124 10.65 14.54 19.35
CA VAL A 124 9.79 13.36 19.21
C VAL A 124 8.43 13.62 19.81
N GLU A 125 8.36 14.08 21.07
CA GLU A 125 7.10 14.41 21.75
C GLU A 125 6.26 15.41 20.93
N THR A 126 6.88 16.52 20.53
CA THR A 126 6.22 17.55 19.69
C THR A 126 5.75 16.97 18.35
N SER A 127 6.56 16.12 17.71
CA SER A 127 6.24 15.56 16.39
C SER A 127 5.13 14.52 16.45
N VAL A 128 5.07 13.71 17.51
CA VAL A 128 3.95 12.78 17.76
C VAL A 128 2.65 13.57 18.00
N GLU A 129 2.68 14.66 18.75
CA GLU A 129 1.50 15.53 18.90
C GLU A 129 1.02 16.12 17.58
N ILE A 130 1.94 16.50 16.69
CA ILE A 130 1.61 16.95 15.34
C ILE A 130 1.01 15.79 14.53
N ALA A 131 1.62 14.60 14.56
CA ALA A 131 1.12 13.43 13.86
C ALA A 131 -0.32 13.09 14.28
N ARG A 132 -0.64 13.12 15.58
CA ARG A 132 -2.02 12.93 16.09
C ARG A 132 -3.04 13.88 15.46
N LYS A 133 -2.68 15.15 15.25
CA LYS A 133 -3.56 16.17 14.64
C LYS A 133 -3.81 15.90 13.14
N HIS A 134 -2.94 15.11 12.52
CA HIS A 134 -3.03 14.67 11.13
C HIS A 134 -3.41 13.19 10.99
N SER A 135 -3.80 12.52 12.07
CA SER A 135 -4.32 11.16 12.04
C SER A 135 -5.54 11.04 11.14
N PHE A 136 -5.82 9.83 10.62
CA PHE A 136 -7.03 9.56 9.85
C PHE A 136 -8.27 10.07 10.58
N LYS A 137 -8.37 9.77 11.88
CA LYS A 137 -9.48 10.16 12.73
C LYS A 137 -9.60 11.68 12.85
N ALA A 138 -8.49 12.38 13.05
CA ALA A 138 -8.49 13.84 13.16
C ALA A 138 -8.85 14.52 11.83
N MET A 139 -8.37 13.98 10.70
CA MET A 139 -8.61 14.56 9.37
C MET A 139 -10.00 14.28 8.82
N THR A 140 -10.57 13.10 9.10
CA THR A 140 -11.85 12.68 8.52
C THR A 140 -13.02 12.80 9.49
N GLY A 141 -12.75 12.91 10.79
CA GLY A 141 -13.76 12.79 11.84
C GLY A 141 -14.31 11.37 12.01
N ARG A 142 -13.82 10.40 11.22
CA ARG A 142 -14.31 9.02 11.15
C ARG A 142 -13.36 8.06 11.85
N ALA A 143 -13.90 6.97 12.37
CA ALA A 143 -13.07 5.85 12.83
C ALA A 143 -12.47 5.08 11.64
N ILE A 144 -11.34 4.41 11.85
CA ILE A 144 -10.79 3.48 10.85
C ILE A 144 -11.84 2.39 10.60
N GLY A 145 -12.16 2.15 9.33
CA GLY A 145 -13.19 1.22 8.88
C GLY A 145 -14.54 1.86 8.56
N GLU A 146 -14.78 3.13 8.93
CA GLU A 146 -16.01 3.84 8.55
C GLU A 146 -15.90 4.39 7.12
N GLU A 147 -16.72 3.83 6.22
CA GLU A 147 -16.71 4.22 4.80
C GLU A 147 -17.10 5.69 4.60
N GLY A 148 -16.21 6.41 3.94
CA GLY A 148 -16.49 7.72 3.34
C GLY A 148 -16.62 7.55 1.83
N GLY A 149 -17.26 8.52 1.17
CA GLY A 149 -17.34 8.56 -0.30
C GLY A 149 -15.95 8.58 -0.97
N ASN A 150 -15.93 8.82 -2.29
CA ASN A 150 -14.71 8.84 -3.11
C ASN A 150 -13.58 9.68 -2.49
N SER A 151 -12.69 9.03 -1.75
CA SER A 151 -11.60 9.64 -1.04
C SER A 151 -10.47 8.63 -0.87
N HIS A 152 -9.23 9.11 -0.86
CA HIS A 152 -8.06 8.29 -0.53
C HIS A 152 -8.16 7.66 0.87
N LEU A 153 -8.98 8.23 1.74
CA LEU A 153 -9.21 7.85 3.12
C LEU A 153 -10.59 7.13 3.24
N ARG A 154 -10.78 6.06 2.46
CA ARG A 154 -12.08 5.35 2.34
C ARG A 154 -12.46 4.64 3.63
N SER A 155 -11.68 3.66 4.07
CA SER A 155 -11.89 2.89 5.31
C SER A 155 -10.58 2.76 6.09
N GLY A 156 -9.46 2.46 5.42
CA GLY A 156 -8.16 2.24 6.07
C GLY A 156 -8.08 0.95 6.89
N LYS A 157 -9.10 0.08 6.81
CA LYS A 157 -9.15 -1.15 7.61
C LYS A 157 -8.20 -2.23 7.03
N PRO A 158 -7.39 -2.90 7.86
CA PRO A 158 -6.65 -4.08 7.43
C PRO A 158 -7.56 -5.28 7.13
N GLY A 159 -7.20 -6.06 6.11
CA GLY A 159 -7.84 -7.33 5.77
C GLY A 159 -9.16 -7.22 5.00
N GLU A 160 -9.42 -6.09 4.34
CA GLU A 160 -10.62 -5.91 3.50
C GLU A 160 -10.66 -6.87 2.33
N TRP A 161 -9.49 -7.28 1.82
CA TRP A 161 -9.38 -8.24 0.74
C TRP A 161 -10.16 -9.53 0.96
N ARG A 162 -10.35 -9.98 2.21
CA ARG A 162 -11.12 -11.19 2.54
C ARG A 162 -12.59 -11.10 2.14
N ALA A 163 -13.17 -9.91 2.20
CA ALA A 163 -14.57 -9.69 1.81
C ALA A 163 -14.73 -9.44 0.30
N GLU A 164 -13.65 -9.03 -0.38
CA GLU A 164 -13.66 -8.53 -1.75
C GLU A 164 -13.15 -9.57 -2.75
N PHE A 165 -12.21 -10.42 -2.35
CA PHE A 165 -11.61 -11.42 -3.22
C PHE A 165 -12.53 -12.64 -3.33
N GLY A 166 -13.10 -12.84 -4.52
CA GLY A 166 -13.57 -14.16 -4.97
C GLY A 166 -12.43 -15.14 -5.29
N GLU A 167 -12.79 -16.40 -5.56
CA GLU A 167 -11.86 -17.51 -5.84
C GLU A 167 -10.84 -17.20 -6.95
N GLU A 168 -11.28 -16.60 -8.05
CA GLU A 168 -10.38 -16.27 -9.18
C GLU A 168 -9.30 -15.25 -8.80
N HIS A 169 -9.60 -14.32 -7.89
CA HIS A 169 -8.63 -13.33 -7.40
C HIS A 169 -7.59 -13.98 -6.51
N VAL A 170 -8.03 -14.86 -5.61
CA VAL A 170 -7.14 -15.65 -4.74
C VAL A 170 -6.18 -16.47 -5.60
N GLU A 171 -6.72 -17.19 -6.58
CA GLU A 171 -5.92 -18.03 -7.47
C GLU A 171 -4.94 -17.21 -8.32
N LEU A 172 -5.35 -16.05 -8.83
CA LEU A 172 -4.44 -15.16 -9.55
C LEU A 172 -3.32 -14.64 -8.63
N PHE A 173 -3.67 -14.20 -7.42
CA PHE A 173 -2.71 -13.65 -6.48
C PHE A 173 -1.70 -14.71 -6.04
N LYS A 174 -2.16 -15.93 -5.72
CA LYS A 174 -1.28 -17.05 -5.38
C LYS A 174 -0.25 -17.31 -6.47
N ARG A 175 -0.68 -17.34 -7.73
CA ARG A 175 0.22 -17.56 -8.88
C ARG A 175 1.28 -16.47 -9.06
N MET A 176 1.01 -15.22 -8.68
CA MET A 176 1.86 -14.08 -9.01
C MET A 176 2.64 -13.48 -7.82
N GLY A 177 2.16 -13.68 -6.60
CA GLY A 177 2.63 -12.95 -5.42
C GLY A 177 2.61 -13.70 -4.10
N ASN A 178 2.34 -15.02 -4.10
CA ASN A 178 2.32 -15.79 -2.84
C ASN A 178 3.66 -15.74 -2.10
N ASP A 179 4.76 -15.78 -2.84
CA ASP A 179 6.11 -15.72 -2.31
C ASP A 179 6.34 -14.45 -1.47
N VAL A 180 5.77 -13.32 -1.90
CA VAL A 180 5.85 -12.05 -1.17
C VAL A 180 4.98 -12.08 0.09
N LEU A 181 3.81 -12.72 0.07
CA LEU A 181 2.98 -12.89 1.28
C LEU A 181 3.72 -13.71 2.35
N VAL A 182 4.41 -14.77 1.95
CA VAL A 182 5.23 -15.59 2.86
C VAL A 182 6.46 -14.81 3.35
N MET A 183 7.18 -14.15 2.44
CA MET A 183 8.36 -13.34 2.75
C MET A 183 8.06 -12.24 3.79
N LEU A 184 6.91 -11.59 3.66
CA LEU A 184 6.48 -10.50 4.54
C LEU A 184 5.76 -10.99 5.81
N GLY A 185 5.54 -12.29 5.95
CA GLY A 185 4.83 -12.88 7.09
C GLY A 185 3.34 -12.52 7.13
N TYR A 186 2.70 -12.33 5.99
CA TYR A 186 1.24 -12.27 5.89
C TYR A 186 0.62 -13.66 5.83
N GLU A 187 1.33 -14.66 5.29
CA GLU A 187 0.89 -16.05 5.19
C GLU A 187 2.05 -17.01 5.47
N HIS A 188 1.74 -18.27 5.80
CA HIS A 188 2.76 -19.32 5.99
C HIS A 188 3.16 -19.99 4.67
N ASP A 189 2.18 -20.27 3.82
CA ASP A 189 2.32 -20.94 2.53
C ASP A 189 1.16 -20.52 1.60
N ASP A 190 0.86 -21.31 0.56
CA ASP A 190 -0.21 -21.04 -0.42
C ASP A 190 -1.58 -21.62 -0.03
N SER A 191 -1.78 -22.13 1.20
CA SER A 191 -3.03 -22.75 1.63
C SER A 191 -4.13 -21.75 2.02
N TRP A 192 -3.85 -20.44 2.01
CA TRP A 192 -4.79 -19.40 2.43
C TRP A 192 -5.99 -19.28 1.49
N THR A 193 -7.11 -18.79 2.03
CA THR A 193 -8.32 -18.46 1.28
C THR A 193 -8.77 -17.04 1.65
N ALA A 194 -9.70 -16.49 0.87
CA ALA A 194 -10.44 -15.29 1.28
C ALA A 194 -11.22 -15.53 2.59
#